data_AF-A0A2G9FX51-F1
#
_entry.id   AF-A0A2G9FX51-F1
#
_cell.length_a   1.000
_cell.length_b   1.000
_cell.length_c   1.000
_cell.angle_alpha   90.00
_cell.angle_beta   90.00
_cell.angle_gamma   90.00
#
_symmetry.space_group_name_H-M   'P 1'
#
loop_
_entity.id
_entity.type
_entity.pdbx_description
1 polymer ?
#
loop_
_entity_poly.entity_id
_entity_poly.type
_entity_poly.pdbx_seq_one_letter_code
_entity_poly.pdbx_strand_id
1 'polypeptide(L)'
;KLAENRLTSSALPSQVGLVIGKLSSKLDRGFVYDLVPTPPNDASEPPCSVIIGGEESNKSKKNSSRAKSQSESSALFIDTDWVSEHARQVSRMLLGGINVVGIYIWVNESLFKNSTITLCQAVKGVAEATSSMMTDWNERLLVHISYSPLRWTCRNCSLAANITSSSLRPCDFKMGKVLGSLQTFRCTYNFDVR
;
A
#
# COMPACT_ATOMS: atom_id res chain seq x y z
N LYS A 1 -13.86 -1.02 -9.21
CA LYS A 1 -13.90 -1.15 -10.68
C LYS A 1 -12.81 -0.38 -11.41
N LEU A 2 -12.63 0.95 -11.25
CA LEU A 2 -11.51 1.65 -11.94
C LEU A 2 -10.12 1.14 -11.51
N ALA A 3 -9.88 1.00 -10.20
CA ALA A 3 -8.62 0.48 -9.68
C ALA A 3 -8.33 -0.96 -10.13
N GLU A 4 -9.35 -1.83 -10.13
CA GLU A 4 -9.24 -3.22 -10.60
C GLU A 4 -8.90 -3.29 -12.09
N ASN A 5 -9.61 -2.53 -12.92
CA ASN A 5 -9.34 -2.50 -14.35
C ASN A 5 -7.93 -1.98 -14.65
N ARG A 6 -7.46 -0.97 -13.90
CA ARG A 6 -6.08 -0.47 -13.99
C ARG A 6 -5.07 -1.53 -13.59
N LEU A 7 -5.31 -2.25 -12.50
CA LEU A 7 -4.40 -3.28 -11.98
C LEU A 7 -4.35 -4.52 -12.88
N THR A 8 -5.51 -4.98 -13.37
CA THR A 8 -5.60 -6.12 -14.28
C THR A 8 -5.06 -5.80 -15.67
N SER A 9 -5.13 -4.54 -16.12
CA SER A 9 -4.49 -4.09 -17.37
C SER A 9 -3.00 -3.79 -17.21
N SER A 10 -2.56 -3.46 -15.99
CA SER A 10 -1.13 -3.35 -15.70
C SER A 10 -0.52 -4.74 -15.69
N ALA A 11 0.36 -5.05 -16.64
CA ALA A 11 1.08 -6.32 -16.71
C ALA A 11 2.12 -6.49 -15.56
N LEU A 12 1.90 -5.82 -14.42
CA LEU A 12 2.83 -5.78 -13.30
C LEU A 12 2.61 -6.99 -12.38
N PRO A 13 3.67 -7.74 -12.03
CA PRO A 13 3.58 -8.91 -11.17
C PRO A 13 3.28 -8.56 -9.70
N SER A 14 3.64 -7.34 -9.29
CA SER A 14 3.41 -6.77 -7.96
C SER A 14 3.26 -5.25 -8.04
N GLN A 15 2.42 -4.66 -7.19
CA GLN A 15 2.36 -3.21 -6.99
C GLN A 15 2.00 -2.89 -5.55
N VAL A 16 2.71 -1.93 -4.95
CA VAL A 16 2.40 -1.34 -3.64
C VAL A 16 1.97 0.12 -3.80
N GLY A 17 1.12 0.59 -2.90
CA GLY A 17 0.73 1.99 -2.87
C GLY A 17 0.01 2.36 -1.58
N LEU A 18 -0.49 3.59 -1.54
CA LEU A 18 -1.14 4.18 -0.38
C LEU A 18 -2.66 4.07 -0.49
N VAL A 19 -3.31 3.89 0.66
CA VAL A 19 -4.77 3.95 0.79
C VAL A 19 -5.12 5.32 1.34
N ILE A 20 -5.87 6.09 0.56
CA ILE A 20 -6.32 7.43 0.94
C ILE A 20 -7.75 7.34 1.42
N GLY A 21 -8.02 7.90 2.60
CA GLY A 21 -9.30 7.66 3.23
C GLY A 21 -9.49 8.35 4.57
N LYS A 22 -10.47 7.82 5.30
CA LYS A 22 -10.73 8.16 6.69
C LYS A 22 -11.00 6.89 7.48
N LEU A 23 -10.31 6.75 8.61
CA LEU A 23 -10.56 5.68 9.57
C LEU A 23 -11.65 6.09 10.55
N SER A 24 -12.52 5.14 10.91
CA SER A 24 -13.47 5.30 12.00
C SER A 24 -13.23 4.21 13.03
N SER A 25 -12.52 4.56 14.11
CA SER A 25 -12.26 3.65 15.24
C SER A 25 -13.54 3.12 15.89
N LYS A 26 -14.64 3.88 15.82
CA LYS A 26 -15.95 3.48 16.37
C LYS A 26 -16.64 2.35 15.60
N LEU A 27 -16.33 2.19 14.31
CA LEU A 27 -17.03 1.26 13.41
C LEU A 27 -16.14 0.12 12.92
N ASP A 28 -14.86 0.08 13.34
CA ASP A 28 -13.81 -0.80 12.80
C ASP A 28 -13.86 -0.87 11.25
N ARG A 29 -14.15 0.29 10.65
CA ARG A 29 -14.44 0.42 9.23
C ARG A 29 -13.63 1.55 8.62
N GLY A 30 -12.90 1.22 7.57
CA GLY A 30 -12.21 2.19 6.73
C GLY A 30 -13.13 2.78 5.66
N PHE A 31 -13.15 4.10 5.52
CA PHE A 31 -13.67 4.74 4.31
C PHE A 31 -12.50 5.00 3.36
N VAL A 32 -12.46 4.27 2.24
CA VAL A 32 -11.41 4.42 1.23
C VAL A 32 -11.95 5.28 0.10
N TYR A 33 -11.21 6.33 -0.22
CA TYR A 33 -11.56 7.28 -1.26
C TYR A 33 -10.77 7.00 -2.53
N ASP A 34 -9.48 6.69 -2.39
CA ASP A 34 -8.62 6.39 -3.52
C ASP A 34 -7.44 5.47 -3.16
N LEU A 35 -6.87 4.84 -4.18
CA LEU A 35 -5.65 4.03 -4.11
C LEU A 35 -4.57 4.67 -4.97
N VAL A 36 -3.53 5.20 -4.33
CA VAL A 36 -2.46 5.93 -5.01
C VAL A 36 -1.24 5.02 -5.14
N PRO A 37 -0.85 4.60 -6.37
CA PRO A 37 0.33 3.75 -6.56
C PRO A 37 1.59 4.48 -6.09
N THR A 38 2.51 3.76 -5.46
CA THR A 38 3.83 4.33 -5.17
C THR A 38 4.61 4.49 -6.48
N PRO A 39 5.18 5.68 -6.76
CA PRO A 39 5.97 5.90 -7.96
C PRO A 39 7.27 5.08 -7.93
N PRO A 40 7.92 4.87 -9.09
CA PRO A 40 9.28 4.32 -9.13
C PRO A 40 10.24 5.16 -8.25
N ASN A 41 11.28 4.51 -7.72
CA ASN A 41 12.29 5.21 -6.95
C ASN A 41 13.16 6.12 -7.84
N ASP A 42 14.06 6.90 -7.23
CA ASP A 42 14.98 7.80 -7.96
C ASP A 42 15.88 7.06 -8.97
N ALA A 43 16.11 5.76 -8.75
CA ALA A 43 16.83 4.87 -9.65
C ALA A 43 15.92 4.26 -10.75
N SER A 44 14.66 4.68 -10.86
CA SER A 44 13.62 4.16 -11.76
C SER A 44 13.20 2.70 -11.53
N GLU A 45 13.56 2.13 -10.39
CA GLU A 45 13.18 0.77 -10.00
C GLU A 45 11.80 0.74 -9.35
N PRO A 46 11.05 -0.37 -9.48
CA PRO A 46 9.74 -0.50 -8.86
C PRO A 46 9.87 -0.61 -7.33
N PRO A 47 8.98 0.05 -6.55
CA PRO A 47 9.03 0.01 -5.09
C PRO A 47 8.65 -1.35 -4.49
N CYS A 48 8.19 -2.28 -5.32
CA CYS A 48 7.83 -3.62 -4.93
C CYS A 48 8.10 -4.61 -6.06
N SER A 49 8.83 -5.68 -5.75
CA SER A 49 9.19 -6.74 -6.70
C SER A 49 9.00 -8.12 -6.06
N VAL A 50 8.76 -9.13 -6.89
CA VAL A 50 8.70 -10.52 -6.44
C VAL A 50 10.08 -11.13 -6.59
N ILE A 51 10.71 -11.49 -5.47
CA ILE A 51 11.94 -12.26 -5.44
C ILE A 51 11.57 -13.71 -5.67
N ILE A 52 12.00 -14.28 -6.79
CA ILE A 52 11.93 -15.72 -7.04
C ILE A 52 13.25 -16.30 -6.56
N GLY A 53 13.23 -17.25 -5.62
CA GLY A 53 14.43 -17.91 -5.12
C GLY A 53 15.22 -18.54 -6.27
N GLY A 54 16.30 -17.88 -6.71
CA GLY A 54 17.07 -18.33 -7.86
C GLY A 54 18.01 -17.32 -8.53
N GLU A 55 18.22 -16.11 -7.99
CA GLU A 55 19.21 -15.16 -8.56
C GLU A 55 20.22 -14.71 -7.50
N GLU A 56 21.15 -15.61 -7.18
CA GLU A 56 22.53 -15.16 -6.93
C GLU A 56 23.13 -14.76 -8.28
N SER A 57 23.65 -13.54 -8.34
CA SER A 57 24.41 -13.00 -9.44
C SER A 57 25.55 -13.93 -9.88
N ASN A 58 25.40 -14.61 -11.02
CA ASN A 58 26.56 -14.99 -11.81
C ASN A 58 26.24 -15.11 -13.31
N LYS A 59 27.09 -14.44 -14.10
CA LYS A 59 27.13 -14.46 -15.56
C LYS A 59 27.19 -15.91 -16.09
N SER A 60 26.31 -16.25 -17.04
CA SER A 60 26.59 -16.92 -18.34
C SER A 60 25.63 -18.04 -18.78
N LYS A 61 25.15 -17.90 -20.03
CA LYS A 61 24.80 -18.90 -21.07
C LYS A 61 23.89 -20.12 -20.76
N LYS A 62 22.72 -20.06 -21.40
CA LYS A 62 22.13 -21.00 -22.39
C LYS A 62 21.55 -22.38 -21.96
N ASN A 63 20.32 -22.60 -22.45
CA ASN A 63 19.61 -23.86 -22.82
C ASN A 63 18.63 -24.55 -21.84
N SER A 64 17.35 -24.51 -22.26
CA SER A 64 16.28 -25.54 -22.25
C SER A 64 16.34 -26.74 -21.28
N SER A 65 15.30 -26.93 -20.46
CA SER A 65 14.21 -27.90 -20.68
C SER A 65 13.38 -28.19 -19.40
N ARG A 66 12.05 -28.17 -19.55
CA ARG A 66 10.97 -28.85 -18.76
C ARG A 66 11.39 -29.71 -17.55
N ALA A 67 10.88 -29.37 -16.34
CA ALA A 67 10.04 -30.26 -15.50
C ALA A 67 9.80 -29.69 -14.08
N LYS A 68 8.56 -29.92 -13.60
CA LYS A 68 8.11 -30.13 -12.20
C LYS A 68 8.19 -28.99 -11.18
N SER A 69 6.98 -28.49 -10.86
CA SER A 69 6.46 -28.25 -9.51
C SER A 69 7.49 -28.20 -8.37
N GLN A 70 8.05 -27.01 -8.14
CA GLN A 70 8.83 -26.71 -6.95
C GLN A 70 8.25 -25.42 -6.35
N SER A 71 7.42 -25.61 -5.32
CA SER A 71 6.88 -24.55 -4.48
C SER A 71 8.01 -24.02 -3.60
N GLU A 72 8.95 -23.29 -4.19
CA GLU A 72 10.11 -22.75 -3.45
C GLU A 72 10.10 -21.22 -3.45
N SER A 73 9.86 -20.70 -2.24
CA SER A 73 10.40 -19.45 -1.69
C SER A 73 10.33 -18.22 -2.58
N SER A 74 9.17 -17.97 -3.20
CA SER A 74 8.88 -16.63 -3.72
C SER A 74 8.56 -15.67 -2.56
N ALA A 75 9.38 -14.64 -2.39
CA ALA A 75 9.25 -13.62 -1.35
C ALA A 75 8.95 -12.26 -1.98
N LEU A 76 8.22 -11.40 -1.27
CA LEU A 76 7.95 -10.03 -1.71
C LEU A 76 9.02 -9.09 -1.16
N PHE A 77 9.67 -8.34 -2.04
CA PHE A 77 10.47 -7.18 -1.66
C PHE A 77 9.59 -5.93 -1.69
N ILE A 78 9.73 -5.10 -0.66
CA ILE A 78 9.08 -3.79 -0.57
C ILE A 78 10.12 -2.82 -0.04
N ASP A 79 10.36 -1.74 -0.77
CA ASP A 79 11.15 -0.61 -0.29
C ASP A 79 10.31 0.18 0.72
N THR A 80 10.46 -0.17 2.01
CA THR A 80 9.68 0.44 3.09
C THR A 80 9.96 1.92 3.23
N ASP A 81 11.20 2.34 3.01
CA ASP A 81 11.62 3.72 3.20
C ASP A 81 11.05 4.61 2.09
N TRP A 82 11.09 4.13 0.84
CA TRP A 82 10.48 4.83 -0.28
C TRP A 82 8.95 4.94 -0.17
N VAL A 83 8.27 3.86 0.25
CA VAL A 83 6.81 3.89 0.47
C VAL A 83 6.45 4.84 1.62
N SER A 84 7.29 4.90 2.66
CA SER A 84 7.11 5.81 3.80
C SER A 84 7.32 7.27 3.38
N GLU A 85 8.34 7.54 2.57
CA GLU A 85 8.61 8.89 2.04
C GLU A 85 7.47 9.36 1.13
N HIS A 86 6.99 8.49 0.24
CA HIS A 86 5.82 8.76 -0.58
C HIS A 86 4.58 9.08 0.30
N ALA A 87 4.36 8.32 1.38
CA ALA A 87 3.29 8.60 2.33
C ALA A 87 3.44 9.96 3.01
N ARG A 88 4.66 10.34 3.41
CA ARG A 88 4.96 11.64 4.00
C ARG A 88 4.60 12.79 3.07
N GLN A 89 4.99 12.66 1.80
CA GLN A 89 4.73 13.68 0.78
C GLN A 89 3.23 13.80 0.48
N VAL A 90 2.56 12.67 0.22
CA VAL A 90 1.11 12.66 -0.06
C VAL A 90 0.33 13.20 1.13
N SER A 91 0.67 12.81 2.36
CA SER A 91 0.01 13.31 3.58
C SER A 91 0.00 14.84 3.68
N ARG A 92 1.08 15.51 3.24
CA ARG A 92 1.17 16.98 3.21
C ARG A 92 0.35 17.62 2.09
N MET A 93 0.02 16.86 1.05
CA MET A 93 -0.79 17.31 -0.09
C MET A 93 -2.29 17.08 0.11
N LEU A 94 -2.67 16.25 1.09
CA LEU A 94 -4.08 15.97 1.37
C LEU A 94 -4.75 17.14 2.07
N LEU A 95 -6.00 17.37 1.71
CA LEU A 95 -6.85 18.37 2.34
C LEU A 95 -7.32 17.86 3.70
N GLY A 96 -7.63 18.80 4.60
CA GLY A 96 -8.10 18.48 5.95
C GLY A 96 -9.29 17.50 5.94
N GLY A 97 -9.20 16.47 6.78
CA GLY A 97 -10.21 15.40 6.89
C GLY A 97 -10.00 14.20 5.95
N ILE A 98 -9.00 14.23 5.08
CA ILE A 98 -8.55 13.10 4.27
C ILE A 98 -7.12 12.77 4.67
N ASN A 99 -6.84 11.50 4.97
CA ASN A 99 -5.53 11.06 5.44
C ASN A 99 -5.04 9.83 4.66
N VAL A 100 -3.74 9.58 4.74
CA VAL A 100 -3.16 8.26 4.40
C VAL A 100 -3.53 7.30 5.52
N VAL A 101 -4.46 6.39 5.24
CA VAL A 101 -4.99 5.46 6.25
C VAL A 101 -4.28 4.11 6.27
N GLY A 102 -3.40 3.86 5.30
CA GLY A 102 -2.69 2.59 5.19
C GLY A 102 -2.07 2.35 3.83
N ILE A 103 -1.78 1.09 3.51
CA ILE A 103 -1.19 0.68 2.23
C ILE A 103 -2.09 -0.34 1.53
N TYR A 104 -2.00 -0.37 0.20
CA TYR A 104 -2.55 -1.46 -0.60
C TYR A 104 -1.43 -2.24 -1.29
N ILE A 105 -1.69 -3.52 -1.53
CA ILE A 105 -0.79 -4.40 -2.24
C ILE A 105 -1.56 -5.22 -3.27
N TRP A 106 -1.08 -5.22 -4.50
CA TRP A 106 -1.53 -6.07 -5.60
C TRP A 106 -0.53 -7.19 -5.81
N VAL A 107 -0.86 -8.41 -5.36
CA VAL A 107 0.00 -9.60 -5.43
C VAL A 107 -0.86 -10.88 -5.34
N ASN A 108 -0.33 -12.03 -5.78
CA ASN A 108 -0.96 -13.33 -5.53
C ASN A 108 -1.15 -13.59 -4.02
N GLU A 109 -2.19 -14.35 -3.66
CA GLU A 109 -2.50 -14.73 -2.27
C GLU A 109 -1.35 -15.48 -1.56
N SER A 110 -0.58 -16.31 -2.27
CA SER A 110 0.57 -17.03 -1.73
C SER A 110 1.68 -16.07 -1.26
N LEU A 111 2.06 -15.12 -2.11
CA LEU A 111 3.05 -14.07 -1.81
C LEU A 111 2.60 -13.20 -0.63
N PHE A 112 1.32 -12.83 -0.60
CA PHE A 112 0.77 -12.04 0.50
C PHE A 112 0.92 -12.75 1.86
N LYS A 113 0.61 -14.06 1.92
CA LYS A 113 0.74 -14.85 3.15
C LYS A 113 2.21 -14.98 3.58
N ASN A 114 3.11 -15.25 2.64
CA ASN A 114 4.55 -15.42 2.91
C ASN A 114 5.21 -14.11 3.38
N SER A 115 4.73 -12.96 2.92
CA SER A 115 5.35 -11.65 3.18
C SER A 115 4.58 -10.79 4.18
N THR A 116 3.78 -11.42 5.04
CA THR A 116 2.98 -10.72 6.06
C THR A 116 3.83 -9.79 6.94
N ILE A 117 5.02 -10.22 7.36
CA ILE A 117 5.90 -9.42 8.23
C ILE A 117 6.42 -8.17 7.51
N THR A 118 6.91 -8.32 6.27
CA THR A 118 7.39 -7.23 5.42
C THR A 118 6.28 -6.20 5.16
N LEU A 119 5.05 -6.67 4.90
CA LEU A 119 3.89 -5.80 4.72
C LEU A 119 3.56 -5.02 5.99
N CYS A 120 3.60 -5.66 7.16
CA CYS A 120 3.38 -4.97 8.42
C CYS A 120 4.48 -3.94 8.72
N GLN A 121 5.74 -4.23 8.39
CA GLN A 121 6.84 -3.26 8.50
C GLN A 121 6.61 -2.05 7.59
N ALA A 122 6.17 -2.27 6.34
CA ALA A 122 5.80 -1.19 5.43
C ALA A 122 4.65 -0.34 5.97
N VAL A 123 3.60 -0.97 6.53
CA VAL A 123 2.51 -0.24 7.20
C VAL A 123 3.03 0.60 8.37
N LYS A 124 3.97 0.05 9.16
CA LYS A 124 4.60 0.76 10.28
C LYS A 124 5.34 2.01 9.82
N GLY A 125 6.23 1.86 8.83
CA GLY A 125 6.98 3.00 8.29
C GLY A 125 6.07 4.09 7.75
N VAL A 126 5.00 3.71 7.04
CA VAL A 126 3.98 4.67 6.56
C VAL A 126 3.30 5.40 7.70
N ALA A 127 2.93 4.70 8.78
CA ALA A 127 2.29 5.34 9.92
C ALA A 127 3.21 6.29 10.68
N GLU A 128 4.49 5.93 10.83
CA GLU A 128 5.52 6.78 11.43
C GLU A 128 5.79 8.01 10.55
N ALA A 129 5.74 7.87 9.23
CA ALA A 129 5.92 8.98 8.30
C ALA A 129 4.74 9.96 8.25
N THR A 130 3.51 9.46 8.47
CA THR A 130 2.28 10.29 8.44
C THR A 130 1.85 10.78 9.82
N SER A 131 2.52 10.27 10.86
CA SER A 131 2.47 10.60 12.27
C SER A 131 2.00 12.03 12.57
N SER A 132 2.81 13.02 12.23
CA SER A 132 2.65 14.41 12.66
C SER A 132 1.29 15.04 12.29
N MET A 133 0.52 14.42 11.40
CA MET A 133 -0.73 14.95 10.86
C MET A 133 -2.00 14.25 11.40
N MET A 134 -1.89 13.13 12.14
CA MET A 134 -3.05 12.36 12.63
C MET A 134 -3.08 12.30 14.16
N THR A 135 -4.28 12.30 14.75
CA THR A 135 -4.48 12.19 16.21
C THR A 135 -4.73 10.75 16.67
N ASP A 136 -5.08 9.84 15.75
CA ASP A 136 -5.35 8.42 16.01
C ASP A 136 -4.34 7.52 15.29
N TRP A 137 -3.42 6.95 16.06
CA TRP A 137 -2.13 6.43 15.58
C TRP A 137 -2.08 4.90 15.49
N ASN A 138 -2.96 4.24 16.22
CA ASN A 138 -2.75 2.85 16.58
C ASN A 138 -3.24 1.87 15.50
N GLU A 139 -3.99 2.35 14.51
CA GLU A 139 -4.65 1.50 13.52
C GLU A 139 -4.39 2.00 12.10
N ARG A 140 -4.06 1.07 11.21
CA ARG A 140 -3.82 1.31 9.78
C ARG A 140 -4.39 0.19 8.93
N LEU A 141 -4.86 0.52 7.73
CA LEU A 141 -5.40 -0.46 6.80
C LEU A 141 -4.30 -1.11 5.96
N LEU A 142 -4.40 -2.41 5.79
CA LEU A 142 -3.69 -3.19 4.78
C LEU A 142 -4.72 -3.77 3.83
N VAL A 143 -4.80 -3.21 2.62
CA VAL A 143 -5.71 -3.68 1.58
C VAL A 143 -4.95 -4.59 0.63
N HIS A 144 -5.29 -5.88 0.61
CA HIS A 144 -4.73 -6.82 -0.34
C HIS A 144 -5.70 -7.06 -1.49
N ILE A 145 -5.19 -6.94 -2.70
CA ILE A 145 -5.91 -7.20 -3.94
C ILE A 145 -5.20 -8.37 -4.63
N SER A 146 -5.74 -9.57 -4.48
CA SER A 146 -5.27 -10.77 -5.17
C SER A 146 -5.70 -10.75 -6.63
N TYR A 147 -4.87 -11.26 -7.54
CA TYR A 147 -5.23 -11.46 -8.95
C TYR A 147 -5.51 -12.93 -9.32
N SER A 148 -5.37 -13.87 -8.38
CA SER A 148 -5.61 -15.30 -8.64
C SER A 148 -6.08 -16.03 -7.37
N PRO A 149 -7.41 -16.05 -7.09
CA PRO A 149 -8.49 -15.37 -7.82
C PRO A 149 -8.53 -13.85 -7.53
N LEU A 150 -9.20 -13.08 -8.40
CA LEU A 150 -9.40 -11.64 -8.17
C LEU A 150 -10.24 -11.40 -6.90
N ARG A 151 -9.59 -11.00 -5.81
CA ARG A 151 -10.25 -10.84 -4.50
C ARG A 151 -9.64 -9.71 -3.69
N TRP A 152 -10.49 -8.93 -3.06
CA TRP A 152 -10.09 -7.89 -2.12
C TRP A 152 -10.21 -8.41 -0.69
N THR A 153 -9.21 -8.12 0.12
CA THR A 153 -9.23 -8.34 1.57
C THR A 153 -8.67 -7.12 2.28
N CYS A 154 -9.19 -6.81 3.47
CA CYS A 154 -8.75 -5.71 4.32
C CYS A 154 -8.34 -6.29 5.66
N ARG A 155 -7.19 -5.83 6.17
CA ARG A 155 -6.77 -6.10 7.53
C ARG A 155 -6.44 -4.79 8.24
N ASN A 156 -6.93 -4.65 9.46
CA ASN A 156 -6.56 -3.57 10.37
C ASN A 156 -5.28 -4.03 11.09
N CYS A 157 -4.22 -3.26 10.91
CA CYS A 157 -2.93 -3.47 11.55
C CYS A 157 -2.86 -2.61 12.80
N SER A 158 -2.76 -3.25 13.96
CA SER A 158 -2.47 -2.57 15.21
C SER A 158 -0.97 -2.27 15.32
N LEU A 159 -0.61 -0.99 15.41
CA LEU A 159 0.78 -0.55 15.57
C LEU A 159 1.20 -0.57 17.03
N ALA A 160 1.32 -1.78 17.59
CA ALA A 160 2.03 -2.00 18.84
C ALA A 160 3.56 -2.00 18.61
N ALA A 161 4.34 -1.75 19.66
CA ALA A 161 5.80 -1.69 19.58
C ALA A 161 6.46 -2.96 18.98
N ASN A 162 5.80 -4.12 19.13
CA ASN A 162 6.18 -5.40 18.54
C ASN A 162 5.15 -5.86 17.51
N ILE A 163 5.43 -5.66 16.22
CA ILE A 163 4.54 -6.19 15.19
C ILE A 163 4.76 -7.69 15.04
N THR A 164 3.73 -8.45 15.41
CA THR A 164 3.63 -9.88 15.12
C THR A 164 2.55 -10.09 14.05
N SER A 165 2.56 -11.26 13.40
CA SER A 165 1.51 -11.64 12.44
C SER A 165 0.09 -11.63 13.05
N SER A 166 -0.03 -11.73 14.38
CA SER A 166 -1.30 -11.63 15.12
C SER A 166 -1.83 -10.20 15.27
N SER A 167 -1.04 -9.17 14.92
CA SER A 167 -1.47 -7.77 14.98
C SER A 167 -2.44 -7.39 13.86
N LEU A 168 -2.69 -8.29 12.91
CA LEU A 168 -3.62 -8.11 11.80
C LEU A 168 -4.98 -8.71 12.11
N ARG A 169 -6.01 -7.85 12.19
CA ARG A 169 -7.40 -8.26 12.35
C ARG A 169 -8.16 -8.03 11.05
N PRO A 170 -8.99 -8.96 10.56
CA PRO A 170 -9.85 -8.70 9.41
C PRO A 170 -10.71 -7.45 9.63
N CYS A 171 -10.79 -6.58 8.63
CA CYS A 171 -11.66 -5.39 8.63
C CYS A 171 -12.51 -5.35 7.39
N ASP A 172 -13.58 -4.56 7.47
CA ASP A 172 -14.32 -4.12 6.29
C ASP A 172 -13.93 -2.68 5.94
N PHE A 173 -14.00 -2.37 4.64
CA PHE A 173 -13.88 -1.01 4.17
C PHE A 173 -14.99 -0.68 3.17
N LYS A 174 -15.30 0.60 3.04
CA LYS A 174 -16.22 1.11 2.02
C LYS A 174 -15.44 1.97 1.05
N MET A 175 -15.45 1.60 -0.23
CA MET A 175 -15.02 2.50 -1.29
C MET A 175 -16.12 3.53 -1.54
N GLY A 176 -15.79 4.82 -1.57
CA GLY A 176 -16.80 5.85 -1.77
C GLY A 176 -16.24 7.16 -2.30
N LYS A 177 -17.07 7.90 -3.04
CA LYS A 177 -16.75 9.26 -3.48
C LYS A 177 -17.11 10.22 -2.34
N VAL A 178 -16.12 10.89 -1.76
CA VAL A 178 -16.32 11.88 -0.69
C VAL A 178 -16.14 13.32 -1.16
N LEU A 179 -15.62 13.53 -2.39
CA LEU A 179 -15.51 14.86 -2.99
C LEU A 179 -16.83 15.64 -2.99
N GLY A 180 -17.97 14.98 -3.20
CA GLY A 180 -19.29 15.62 -3.17
C GLY A 180 -19.78 16.02 -1.77
N SER A 181 -19.15 15.52 -0.71
CA SER A 181 -19.48 15.83 0.69
C SER A 181 -18.48 16.77 1.38
N LEU A 182 -17.38 17.13 0.71
CA LEU A 182 -16.39 18.06 1.26
C LEU A 182 -16.82 19.50 1.04
N GLN A 183 -16.61 20.35 2.05
CA GLN A 183 -16.79 21.78 1.92
C GLN A 183 -15.52 22.40 1.33
N THR A 184 -15.67 23.14 0.24
CA THR A 184 -14.56 23.91 -0.36
C THR A 184 -14.53 25.30 0.27
N PHE A 185 -13.42 25.63 0.92
CA PHE A 185 -13.14 26.98 1.40
C PHE A 185 -12.18 27.65 0.42
N ARG A 186 -12.50 28.87 -0.01
CA ARG A 186 -11.66 29.67 -0.90
C ARG A 186 -11.19 30.92 -0.17
N CYS A 187 -9.91 31.00 0.13
CA CYS A 187 -9.27 32.24 0.60
C CYS A 187 -8.63 32.95 -0.60
N THR A 188 -8.90 34.24 -0.74
CA THR A 188 -8.29 35.07 -1.79
C THR A 188 -7.49 36.15 -1.08
N TYR A 189 -6.20 36.25 -1.38
CA TYR A 189 -5.36 37.33 -0.90
C TYR A 189 -5.03 38.25 -2.06
N ASN A 190 -5.28 39.54 -1.88
CA ASN A 190 -4.84 40.57 -2.81
C ASN A 190 -3.49 41.06 -2.34
N PHE A 191 -2.46 40.87 -3.15
CA PHE A 191 -1.13 41.43 -2.91
C PHE A 191 -0.91 42.57 -3.89
N ASP A 192 -0.40 43.68 -3.39
CA ASP A 192 0.07 44.78 -4.23
C ASP A 192 1.60 44.68 -4.27
N VAL A 193 2.15 44.37 -5.45
CA VAL A 193 3.61 44.27 -5.64
C VAL A 193 4.09 45.64 -6.07
N ARG A 194 4.83 46.31 -5.18
CA ARG A 194 5.37 47.66 -5.38
C ARG A 194 6.73 47.65 -6.05
#